data_AF-A0A1I5L4E2-F1
#
_entry.id   AF-A0A1I5L4E2-F1
#
_cell.length_a   1.000
_cell.length_b   1.000
_cell.length_c   1.000
_cell.angle_alpha   90.00
_cell.angle_beta   90.00
_cell.angle_gamma   90.00
#
_symmetry.space_group_name_H-M   'P 1'
#
loop_
_entity.id
_entity.type
_entity.pdbx_description
1 polymer ?
#
loop_
_entity_poly.entity_id
_entity_poly.type
_entity_poly.pdbx_seq_one_letter_code
_entity_poly.pdbx_strand_id
1 'polypeptide(L)'
;MRAGSWARARIDPPERKLPVLELKAGRILFNGWPTGVEVGHAMVHGGPFPATSDSRTTSVGTLAIERFLRPVAYQDVPAALLPSAIADDT
;
A
#
# COMPACT_ATOMS: atom_id res chain seq x y z
N MET A 1 -20.86 33.80 38.92
CA MET A 1 -19.77 32.98 38.33
C MET A 1 -20.39 32.05 37.29
N ARG A 2 -20.13 32.23 35.98
CA ARG A 2 -20.67 31.34 34.94
C ARG A 2 -19.66 30.23 34.69
N ALA A 3 -20.10 28.98 34.83
CA ALA A 3 -19.33 27.80 34.45
C ALA A 3 -19.01 27.88 32.95
N GLY A 4 -17.73 27.82 32.59
CA GLY A 4 -17.27 27.82 31.21
C GLY A 4 -17.76 26.55 30.49
N SER A 5 -18.59 26.76 29.47
CA SER A 5 -19.01 25.73 28.52
C SER A 5 -17.81 25.34 27.65
N TRP A 6 -17.04 24.34 28.06
CA TRP A 6 -16.12 23.63 27.18
C TRP A 6 -16.97 22.81 26.21
N ALA A 7 -17.20 23.34 25.02
CA ALA A 7 -17.88 22.61 23.97
C ALA A 7 -17.13 21.30 23.71
N ARG A 8 -17.77 20.16 23.98
CA ARG A 8 -17.25 18.84 23.60
C ARG A 8 -16.89 18.91 22.12
N ALA A 9 -15.62 18.68 21.79
CA ALA A 9 -15.19 18.55 20.40
C ALA A 9 -16.09 17.49 19.74
N ARG A 10 -16.75 17.87 18.63
CA ARG A 10 -17.59 16.95 17.87
C ARG A 10 -16.67 15.90 17.27
N ILE A 11 -16.76 14.68 17.78
CA ILE A 11 -16.07 13.55 17.16
C ILE A 11 -16.89 13.18 15.93
N ASP A 12 -16.37 13.51 14.74
CA ASP A 12 -16.93 12.98 13.50
C ASP A 12 -16.84 11.45 13.51
N PRO A 13 -17.86 10.77 12.98
CA PRO A 13 -17.88 9.32 12.96
C PRO A 13 -16.79 8.78 12.01
N PRO A 14 -16.25 7.58 12.26
CA PRO A 14 -15.03 7.08 11.62
C PRO A 14 -15.13 7.01 10.09
N GLU A 15 -16.31 6.68 9.55
CA GLU A 15 -16.57 6.63 8.11
C GLU A 15 -16.32 7.97 7.40
N ARG A 16 -16.45 9.09 8.12
CA ARG A 16 -16.19 10.42 7.57
C ARG A 16 -14.69 10.72 7.46
N LYS A 17 -13.86 10.03 8.24
CA LYS A 17 -12.40 10.21 8.27
C LYS A 17 -11.69 9.23 7.35
N LEU A 18 -12.28 8.06 7.09
CA LEU A 18 -11.64 7.01 6.31
C LEU A 18 -11.16 7.49 4.93
N PRO A 19 -11.95 8.22 4.11
CA PRO A 19 -11.48 8.72 2.82
C PRO A 19 -10.27 9.65 2.94
N VAL A 20 -10.19 10.44 4.02
CA VAL A 20 -9.05 11.33 4.26
C VAL A 20 -7.81 10.53 4.67
N LEU A 21 -7.97 9.48 5.48
CA LEU A 21 -6.87 8.62 5.91
C LEU A 21 -6.29 7.79 4.76
N GLU A 22 -7.15 7.29 3.85
CA GLU A 22 -6.75 6.55 2.64
C GLU A 22 -5.85 7.39 1.72
N LEU A 23 -6.08 8.71 1.67
CA LEU A 23 -5.24 9.64 0.92
C LEU A 23 -3.90 9.97 1.60
N LYS A 24 -3.68 9.52 2.83
CA LYS A 24 -2.53 9.94 3.68
C LYS A 24 -1.65 8.79 4.16
N ALA A 25 -2.15 7.57 4.23
CA ALA A 25 -1.42 6.43 4.81
C ALA A 25 -1.45 5.21 3.89
N GLY A 26 -0.36 4.43 3.87
CA GLY A 26 -0.34 3.14 3.20
C GLY A 26 -1.07 2.03 3.96
N ARG A 27 -1.24 2.17 5.28
CA ARG A 27 -1.93 1.19 6.13
C ARG A 27 -2.75 1.87 7.21
N ILE A 28 -4.00 1.43 7.35
CA ILE A 28 -4.96 1.92 8.35
C ILE A 28 -5.28 0.75 9.29
N LEU A 29 -5.23 0.99 10.60
CA LEU A 29 -5.54 -0.01 11.62
C LEU A 29 -6.74 0.44 12.44
N PHE A 30 -7.56 -0.53 12.86
CA PHE A 30 -8.66 -0.34 13.78
C PHE A 30 -8.33 -0.99 15.12
N ASN A 31 -8.51 -0.24 16.23
CA ASN A 31 -8.34 -0.74 17.60
C ASN A 31 -6.99 -1.43 17.88
N GLY A 32 -5.90 -0.86 17.36
CA GLY A 32 -4.55 -1.38 17.56
C GLY A 32 -3.48 -0.29 17.45
N TRP A 33 -2.23 -0.67 17.71
CA TRP A 33 -1.07 0.21 17.60
C TRP A 33 -0.30 -0.08 16.31
N PRO A 34 0.25 0.95 15.64
CA PRO A 34 0.83 0.79 14.31
C PRO A 34 2.24 0.18 14.31
N THR A 35 2.82 -0.13 15.48
CA THR A 35 4.22 -0.57 15.63
C THR A 35 4.48 -1.95 15.01
N GLY A 36 3.52 -2.87 15.13
CA GLY A 36 3.61 -4.19 14.51
C GLY A 36 3.43 -4.12 12.99
N VAL A 37 4.35 -4.73 12.25
CA VAL A 37 4.30 -4.89 10.79
C VAL A 37 4.39 -6.38 10.47
N GLU A 38 3.25 -6.95 10.06
CA GLU A 38 3.17 -8.34 9.61
C GLU A 38 3.85 -8.52 8.25
N VAL A 39 4.48 -9.69 8.04
CA VAL A 39 5.16 -10.04 6.79
C VAL A 39 4.31 -11.07 6.04
N GLY A 40 3.28 -10.57 5.36
CA GLY A 40 2.35 -11.39 4.58
C GLY A 40 2.10 -10.84 3.19
N HIS A 41 1.11 -11.43 2.50
CA HIS A 41 0.76 -11.06 1.13
C HIS A 41 0.02 -9.73 1.01
N ALA A 42 -0.75 -9.35 2.04
CA ALA A 42 -1.62 -8.16 2.02
C ALA A 42 -0.94 -6.90 2.59
N MET A 43 0.33 -6.97 2.99
CA MET A 43 1.00 -5.86 3.66
C MET A 43 1.29 -4.69 2.72
N VAL A 44 0.99 -3.48 3.17
CA VAL A 44 1.39 -2.21 2.54
C VAL A 44 2.19 -1.39 3.56
N HIS A 45 3.51 -1.53 3.51
CA HIS A 45 4.45 -0.73 4.30
C HIS A 45 5.06 0.37 3.42
N GLY A 46 4.43 1.55 3.50
CA GLY A 46 4.71 2.72 2.68
C GLY A 46 3.60 3.77 2.83
N GLY A 47 3.29 4.48 1.74
CA GLY A 47 2.26 5.52 1.71
C GLY A 47 2.67 6.73 0.85
N PRO A 48 1.89 7.82 0.86
CA PRO A 48 2.29 9.07 0.22
C PRO A 48 3.59 9.65 0.81
N PHE A 49 4.30 10.47 0.02
CA PHE A 49 5.46 11.23 0.51
C PHE A 49 5.09 12.06 1.75
N PRO A 50 5.90 12.08 2.83
CA PRO A 50 7.27 11.57 2.94
C PRO A 50 7.41 10.13 3.48
N ALA A 51 6.32 9.38 3.64
CA ALA A 51 6.40 8.01 4.18
C ALA A 51 7.24 7.07 3.30
N THR A 52 7.21 7.27 1.98
CA THR A 52 8.11 6.67 0.99
C THR A 52 8.28 7.62 -0.19
N SER A 53 9.29 7.36 -1.02
CA SER A 53 9.54 8.07 -2.28
C SER A 53 8.70 7.58 -3.46
N ASP A 54 8.19 6.34 -3.42
CA ASP A 54 7.22 5.83 -4.40
C ASP A 54 6.02 5.19 -3.69
N SER A 55 4.89 5.89 -3.69
CA SER A 55 3.67 5.49 -2.98
C SER A 55 2.90 4.35 -3.65
N ARG A 56 3.29 3.94 -4.86
CA ARG A 56 2.62 2.86 -5.61
C ARG A 56 3.09 1.46 -5.17
N THR A 57 4.08 1.39 -4.29
CA THR A 57 4.76 0.14 -3.90
C THR A 57 4.72 -0.09 -2.39
N THR A 58 5.05 -1.31 -1.98
CA THR A 58 5.31 -1.66 -0.57
C THR A 58 6.75 -2.08 -0.38
N SER A 59 7.32 -1.79 0.79
CA SER A 59 8.67 -2.24 1.17
C SER A 59 8.70 -3.51 2.00
N VAL A 60 7.55 -3.98 2.50
CA VAL A 60 7.38 -5.22 3.28
C VAL A 60 6.21 -6.02 2.71
N GLY A 61 6.30 -7.34 2.78
CA GLY A 61 5.32 -8.27 2.22
C GLY A 61 5.68 -8.71 0.80
N THR A 62 4.94 -9.68 0.26
CA THR A 62 5.37 -10.35 -0.98
C THR A 62 5.36 -9.44 -2.20
N LEU A 63 4.48 -8.44 -2.24
CA LEU A 63 4.44 -7.45 -3.34
C LEU A 63 5.66 -6.52 -3.36
N ALA A 64 6.53 -6.54 -2.34
CA ALA A 64 7.78 -5.77 -2.36
C ALA A 64 8.74 -6.22 -3.48
N ILE A 65 8.59 -7.46 -4.00
CA ILE A 65 9.39 -7.96 -5.12
C ILE A 65 9.22 -7.10 -6.38
N GLU A 66 8.03 -6.52 -6.59
CA GLU A 66 7.70 -5.75 -7.79
C GLU A 66 8.59 -4.52 -7.98
N ARG A 67 9.19 -4.01 -6.89
CA ARG A 67 10.15 -2.90 -6.92
C ARG A 67 11.44 -3.22 -7.67
N PHE A 68 11.73 -4.50 -7.86
CA PHE A 68 12.94 -4.99 -8.52
C PHE A 68 12.65 -5.62 -9.89
N LEU A 69 11.39 -5.56 -10.33
CA LEU A 69 10.95 -6.08 -11.62
C LEU A 69 10.69 -4.94 -12.60
N ARG A 70 10.83 -5.26 -13.88
CA ARG A 70 10.42 -4.40 -15.00
C ARG A 70 9.79 -5.29 -16.07
N PRO A 71 8.58 -4.98 -16.57
CA PRO A 71 8.00 -5.73 -17.67
C PRO A 71 8.78 -5.49 -18.98
N VAL A 72 8.86 -6.53 -19.81
CA VAL A 72 9.38 -6.49 -21.18
C VAL A 72 8.39 -7.22 -22.07
N ALA A 73 8.02 -6.59 -23.18
CA ALA A 73 7.17 -7.19 -24.20
C ALA A 73 8.03 -7.77 -25.33
N TYR A 74 7.64 -8.95 -25.82
CA TYR A 74 8.24 -9.62 -26.97
C TYR A 74 7.18 -9.69 -28.07
N GLN A 75 7.53 -9.27 -29.30
CA GLN A 75 6.63 -9.31 -30.45
C GLN A 75 7.37 -9.94 -31.64
N ASP A 76 6.71 -10.87 -32.33
CA ASP A 76 7.24 -11.58 -33.51
C ASP A 76 8.61 -12.25 -33.26
N VAL A 77 8.88 -12.66 -32.01
CA VAL A 77 10.15 -13.28 -31.60
C VAL A 77 10.14 -14.77 -31.95
N PRO A 78 11.21 -15.31 -32.57
CA PRO A 78 11.31 -16.74 -32.85
C PRO A 78 11.19 -17.58 -31.57
N ALA A 79 10.44 -18.70 -31.62
CA ALA A 79 10.18 -19.55 -30.47
C ALA A 79 11.45 -19.98 -29.70
N ALA A 80 12.54 -20.29 -30.42
CA ALA A 80 13.82 -20.69 -29.82
C ALA A 80 14.51 -19.60 -28.99
N LEU A 81 14.06 -18.34 -29.07
CA LEU A 81 14.60 -17.20 -28.32
C LEU A 81 13.67 -16.72 -27.20
N LEU A 82 12.47 -17.30 -27.06
CA LEU A 82 11.56 -16.92 -25.98
C LEU A 82 12.12 -17.41 -24.62
N PRO A 83 12.03 -16.58 -23.56
CA PRO A 83 12.31 -17.03 -22.21
C PRO A 83 11.41 -18.22 -21.83
N SER A 84 11.95 -19.18 -21.09
CA SER A 84 11.22 -20.39 -20.69
C SER A 84 9.91 -20.12 -19.96
N ALA A 85 9.82 -19.01 -19.22
CA ALA A 85 8.61 -18.62 -18.49
C ALA A 85 7.40 -18.28 -19.40
N ILE A 86 7.63 -18.03 -20.70
CA ILE A 86 6.58 -17.68 -21.68
C ILE A 86 6.70 -18.47 -22.99
N ALA A 87 7.60 -19.46 -23.04
CA ALA A 87 7.71 -20.34 -24.19
C ALA A 87 6.56 -21.36 -24.15
N ASP A 88 6.07 -21.76 -25.32
CA ASP A 88 5.07 -22.83 -25.41
C ASP A 88 5.66 -24.14 -24.87
N ASP A 89 4.89 -24.85 -24.03
CA ASP A 89 5.27 -26.17 -23.54
C ASP A 89 5.35 -27.13 -24.75
N THR A 90 6.54 -27.67 -25.02
CA THR A 90 6.74 -28.78 -25.98
C THR A 90 6.23 -30.08 -25.42
#